data_AF-A0A915HGD5-F1
#
_entry.id   AF-A0A915HGD5-F1
#
_cell.length_a   1.000
_cell.length_b   1.000
_cell.length_c   1.000
_cell.angle_alpha   90.00
_cell.angle_beta   90.00
_cell.angle_gamma   90.00
#
_symmetry.space_group_name_H-M   'P 1'
#
loop_
_entity.id
_entity.type
_entity.pdbx_description
1 polymer ?
#
loop_
_entity_poly.entity_id
_entity_poly.type
_entity_poly.pdbx_seq_one_letter_code
_entity_poly.pdbx_strand_id
1 'polypeptide(L)'
;MRMRIAVCDADADVGQCPKVNGKITQLLCPSRRRHGYHVCIDESALCNGHNDCPNAEDENPVNCMFFKTTMRYFKTVVDQVVELSTHVLEQSKRQSRNDEL
;
A
#
# COMPACT_ATOMS: atom_id res chain seq x y z
N MET A 1 19.84 -13.22 -10.85
CA MET A 1 18.67 -12.37 -11.13
C MET A 1 18.96 -10.98 -10.60
N ARG A 2 18.93 -9.92 -11.43
CA ARG A 2 19.09 -8.53 -10.98
C ARG A 2 17.71 -7.99 -10.62
N MET A 3 17.47 -7.74 -9.33
CA MET A 3 16.25 -7.09 -8.83
C MET A 3 16.19 -5.69 -9.45
N ARG A 4 15.12 -5.38 -10.20
CA ARG A 4 14.90 -4.04 -10.73
C ARG A 4 14.52 -3.14 -9.56
N ILE A 5 15.46 -2.35 -9.07
CA ILE A 5 15.16 -1.25 -8.17
C ILE A 5 14.21 -0.32 -8.93
N ALA A 6 12.97 -0.19 -8.46
CA ALA A 6 12.04 0.79 -8.97
C ALA A 6 12.55 2.17 -8.53
N VAL A 7 13.24 2.85 -9.42
CA VAL A 7 13.55 4.27 -9.26
C VAL A 7 12.22 5.00 -9.45
N CYS A 8 11.85 5.89 -8.52
CA CYS A 8 10.68 6.75 -8.70
C CYS A 8 10.76 7.44 -10.07
N ASP A 9 9.78 7.17 -10.94
CA ASP A 9 9.70 7.77 -12.27
C ASP A 9 9.68 9.30 -12.18
N ALA A 10 10.27 9.96 -13.18
CA ALA A 10 10.46 11.40 -13.22
C ALA A 10 9.14 12.21 -13.30
N ASP A 11 8.01 11.54 -13.52
CA ASP A 11 6.66 12.13 -13.57
C ASP A 11 5.85 11.92 -12.27
N ALA A 12 6.44 11.25 -11.26
CA ALA A 12 5.81 11.06 -9.96
C ALA A 12 6.08 12.27 -9.05
N ASP A 13 5.02 12.79 -8.44
CA ASP A 13 5.04 13.81 -7.38
C ASP A 13 6.21 13.56 -6.40
N VAL A 14 7.06 14.58 -6.18
CA VAL A 14 8.34 14.45 -5.50
C VAL A 14 8.13 13.82 -4.12
N GLY A 15 8.57 12.57 -3.96
CA GLY A 15 8.44 11.82 -2.70
C GLY A 15 7.27 10.82 -2.64
N GLN A 16 6.71 10.40 -3.77
CA GLN A 16 5.72 9.30 -3.82
C GLN A 16 6.18 8.15 -4.71
N CYS A 17 5.74 6.94 -4.37
CA CYS A 17 5.94 5.76 -5.20
C CYS A 17 4.99 5.75 -6.40
N PRO A 18 5.38 5.13 -7.53
CA PRO A 18 4.51 5.00 -8.70
C PRO A 18 3.17 4.37 -8.34
N LYS A 19 2.09 4.92 -8.89
CA LYS A 19 0.74 4.37 -8.72
C LYS A 19 0.46 3.37 -9.83
N VAL A 20 0.01 2.17 -9.49
CA VAL A 20 -0.45 1.16 -10.45
C VAL A 20 -1.97 1.28 -10.55
N ASN A 21 -2.49 1.63 -11.73
CA ASN A 21 -3.92 1.89 -11.96
C ASN A 21 -4.51 2.92 -10.98
N GLY A 22 -3.76 3.99 -10.68
CA GLY A 22 -4.16 5.03 -9.73
C GLY A 22 -4.07 4.64 -8.26
N LYS A 23 -3.66 3.40 -7.94
CA LYS A 23 -3.52 2.90 -6.57
C LYS A 23 -2.06 2.94 -6.13
N ILE A 24 -1.84 3.33 -4.88
CA ILE A 24 -0.53 3.20 -4.24
C ILE A 24 -0.36 1.73 -3.85
N THR A 25 0.63 1.06 -4.44
CA THR A 25 0.90 -0.36 -4.20
C THR A 25 2.25 -0.61 -3.53
N GLN A 26 3.06 0.42 -3.42
CA GLN A 26 4.42 0.35 -2.90
C GLN A 26 4.60 1.29 -1.72
N LEU A 27 5.54 0.92 -0.85
CA LEU A 27 5.94 1.66 0.32
C LEU A 27 7.22 2.43 0.01
N LEU A 28 7.25 3.68 0.43
CA LEU A 28 8.43 4.52 0.31
C LEU A 28 9.40 4.22 1.46
N CYS A 29 10.65 3.92 1.15
CA CYS A 29 11.70 3.83 2.17
C CYS A 29 11.89 5.19 2.86
N PRO A 30 12.08 5.22 4.20
CA PRO A 30 12.31 6.46 4.94
C PRO A 30 13.55 7.23 4.46
N SER A 31 14.67 6.54 4.27
CA SER A 31 15.90 7.16 3.74
C SER A 31 15.97 7.09 2.22
N ARG A 32 16.57 8.14 1.64
CA ARG A 32 16.96 8.17 0.22
C ARG A 32 18.28 7.42 0.02
N ARG A 33 18.53 6.98 -1.21
CA ARG A 33 19.85 6.46 -1.62
C ARG A 33 20.88 7.62 -1.67
N ARG A 34 22.17 7.28 -1.71
CA ARG A 34 23.28 8.25 -1.78
C ARG A 34 23.19 9.27 -2.92
N HIS A 35 22.50 8.93 -4.01
CA HIS A 35 22.31 9.81 -5.17
C HIS A 35 21.00 10.62 -5.11
N GLY A 36 20.34 10.68 -3.94
CA GLY A 36 19.19 11.53 -3.69
C GLY A 36 17.84 11.01 -4.17
N TYR A 37 17.79 9.86 -4.86
CA TYR A 37 16.53 9.25 -5.29
C TYR A 37 15.87 8.44 -4.16
N HIS A 38 14.55 8.39 -4.22
CA HIS A 38 13.70 7.59 -3.35
C HIS A 38 13.65 6.13 -3.79
N VAL A 39 13.46 5.23 -2.83
CA VAL A 39 13.32 3.79 -3.07
C VAL A 39 11.91 3.37 -2.68
N CYS A 40 11.28 2.60 -3.55
CA CYS A 40 9.97 2.00 -3.33
C CYS A 40 10.10 0.49 -3.24
N ILE A 41 9.41 -0.08 -2.27
CA ILE A 41 9.40 -1.52 -1.99
C ILE A 41 7.97 -2.03 -1.91
N ASP A 42 7.75 -3.31 -2.20
CA ASP A 42 6.45 -3.95 -2.02
C ASP A 42 6.23 -4.34 -0.55
N GLU A 43 4.99 -4.57 -0.13
CA GLU A 43 4.68 -5.00 1.26
C GLU A 43 5.42 -6.30 1.64
N SER A 44 5.64 -7.20 0.67
CA SER A 44 6.39 -8.45 0.88
C SER A 44 7.87 -8.24 1.19
N ALA A 45 8.41 -7.04 0.93
CA ALA A 45 9.78 -6.69 1.27
C ALA A 45 9.96 -6.35 2.76
N LEU A 46 8.88 -6.12 3.51
CA LEU A 46 8.99 -5.82 4.94
C LEU A 46 9.28 -7.08 5.76
N CYS A 47 10.25 -6.99 6.67
CA CYS A 47 10.67 -8.08 7.57
C CYS A 47 10.87 -9.42 6.83
N ASN A 48 11.54 -9.40 5.67
CA ASN A 48 11.80 -10.58 4.84
C ASN A 48 13.23 -11.13 5.00
N GLY A 49 14.09 -10.46 5.79
CA GLY A 49 15.50 -10.79 5.99
C GLY A 49 16.45 -10.20 4.94
N HIS A 50 15.97 -9.35 4.04
CA HIS A 50 16.75 -8.68 3.01
C HIS A 50 16.69 -7.17 3.19
N ASN A 51 17.84 -6.50 3.04
CA ASN A 51 17.90 -5.03 3.14
C ASN A 51 17.51 -4.41 1.79
N ASP A 52 16.22 -4.20 1.57
CA ASP A 52 15.68 -3.58 0.37
C ASP A 52 15.75 -2.03 0.45
N CYS A 53 15.60 -1.46 1.65
CA CYS A 53 15.81 -0.02 1.90
C CYS A 53 17.28 0.37 2.15
N PRO A 54 17.68 1.64 1.91
CA PRO A 54 19.09 2.05 1.95
C PRO A 54 19.79 1.87 3.29
N ASN A 55 19.06 2.02 4.40
CA ASN A 55 19.57 1.84 5.76
C ASN A 55 18.92 0.63 6.45
N ALA A 56 18.41 -0.33 5.67
CA ALA A 56 17.71 -1.52 6.17
C ALA A 56 16.51 -1.21 7.07
N GLU A 57 15.81 -0.10 6.83
CA GLU A 57 14.66 0.32 7.65
C GLU A 57 13.46 -0.64 7.53
N ASP A 58 13.37 -1.33 6.41
CA ASP A 58 12.43 -2.41 6.09
C ASP A 58 12.66 -3.67 6.93
N GLU A 59 13.85 -3.83 7.51
CA GLU A 59 14.22 -4.94 8.40
C GLU A 59 14.41 -4.50 9.86
N ASN A 60 14.26 -3.21 10.15
CA ASN A 60 14.28 -2.73 11.53
C ASN A 60 13.07 -3.33 12.27
N PRO A 61 13.26 -4.06 13.39
CA PRO A 61 12.17 -4.78 14.04
C PRO A 61 11.01 -3.90 14.50
N VAL A 62 11.29 -2.66 14.89
CA VAL A 62 10.25 -1.71 15.33
C VAL A 62 9.48 -1.18 14.14
N ASN A 63 10.19 -0.73 13.10
CA ASN A 63 9.56 -0.12 11.92
C ASN A 63 8.75 -1.16 11.14
N CYS A 64 9.38 -2.28 10.80
CA CYS A 64 8.78 -3.25 9.90
C CYS A 64 7.57 -3.96 10.52
N MET A 65 7.61 -4.27 11.83
CA MET A 65 6.46 -4.80 12.56
C MET A 65 5.31 -3.78 12.64
N PHE A 66 5.62 -2.50 12.85
CA PHE A 66 4.61 -1.45 12.84
C PHE A 66 3.94 -1.34 11.46
N PHE A 67 4.72 -1.31 10.38
CA PHE A 67 4.17 -1.25 9.02
C PHE A 67 3.31 -2.48 8.69
N LYS A 68 3.80 -3.70 8.94
CA LYS A 68 3.02 -4.93 8.70
C LYS A 68 1.72 -4.97 9.47
N THR A 69 1.76 -4.61 10.75
CA THR A 69 0.59 -4.62 11.62
C THR A 69 -0.43 -3.57 11.16
N THR A 70 0.04 -2.36 10.87
CA THR A 70 -0.79 -1.27 10.36
C THR A 70 -1.46 -1.63 9.04
N MET A 71 -0.71 -2.16 8.06
CA MET A 71 -1.26 -2.60 6.77
C MET A 71 -2.29 -3.71 6.94
N ARG A 72 -2.05 -4.69 7.83
CA ARG A 72 -3.01 -5.74 8.14
C ARG A 72 -4.33 -5.19 8.66
N TYR A 73 -4.28 -4.28 9.65
CA TYR A 73 -5.50 -3.68 10.20
C TYR A 73 -6.24 -2.82 9.18
N PHE A 74 -5.54 -2.00 8.40
CA PHE A 74 -6.16 -1.23 7.34
C PHE A 74 -6.81 -2.12 6.28
N LYS A 75 -6.16 -3.23 5.91
CA LYS A 75 -6.74 -4.20 4.99
C LYS A 75 -8.06 -4.77 5.53
N THR A 76 -8.11 -5.12 6.81
CA THR A 76 -9.36 -5.57 7.45
C THR A 76 -10.45 -4.51 7.36
N VAL A 77 -10.14 -3.25 7.65
CA VAL A 77 -11.11 -2.14 7.56
C VAL A 77 -11.59 -1.96 6.12
N VAL A 78 -10.68 -1.97 5.14
CA VAL A 78 -11.04 -1.84 3.72
C VAL A 78 -11.94 -2.99 3.27
N ASP A 79 -11.61 -4.23 3.63
CA ASP A 79 -12.39 -5.40 3.25
C ASP A 79 -13.83 -5.30 3.84
N GLN A 80 -13.95 -4.88 5.11
CA GLN A 80 -15.26 -4.64 5.76
C GLN A 80 -16.03 -3.47 5.12
N VAL A 81 -15.36 -2.38 4.77
CA VAL A 81 -16.00 -1.22 4.11
C VAL A 81 -16.53 -1.61 2.74
N VAL A 82 -15.77 -2.40 1.98
CA VAL A 82 -16.22 -2.92 0.68
C VAL A 82 -17.45 -3.80 0.87
N GLU A 83 -17.43 -4.75 1.80
CA GLU A 83 -18.58 -5.60 2.11
C GLU A 83 -19.82 -4.78 2.49
N LEU A 84 -19.69 -3.84 3.42
CA LEU A 84 -20.78 -2.95 3.83
C LEU A 84 -21.32 -2.12 2.67
N SER A 85 -20.44 -1.57 1.82
CA SER A 85 -20.86 -0.78 0.67
C SER A 85 -21.71 -1.60 -0.31
N THR A 86 -21.36 -2.87 -0.52
CA THR A 86 -22.14 -3.78 -1.38
C THR A 86 -23.51 -4.06 -0.78
N HIS A 87 -23.58 -4.34 0.53
CA HIS A 87 -24.85 -4.58 1.21
C HIS A 87 -25.79 -3.37 1.21
N VAL A 88 -25.27 -2.16 1.44
CA VAL A 88 -26.07 -0.92 1.41
C VAL A 88 -26.67 -0.70 0.02
N LEU A 89 -25.89 -0.92 -1.03
CA LEU A 89 -26.38 -0.79 -2.42
C LEU A 89 -27.47 -1.82 -2.74
N GLU A 90 -27.33 -3.05 -2.26
CA GLU A 90 -28.36 -4.08 -2.43
C GLU A 90 -29.63 -3.77 -1.66
N GLN A 91 -29.52 -3.28 -0.42
CA GLN A 91 -30.65 -2.87 0.39
C GLN A 91 -31.40 -1.69 -0.24
N SER A 92 -30.68 -0.68 -0.75
CA SER A 92 -31.27 0.45 -1.47
C SER A 92 -32.08 -0.03 -2.69
N LYS A 93 -31.54 -0.96 -3.47
CA LYS A 93 -32.26 -1.56 -4.61
C LYS A 93 -33.48 -2.40 -4.19
N ARG A 94 -33.46 -3.01 -3.01
CA ARG A 94 -34.61 -3.77 -2.47
C ARG A 94 -35.70 -2.82 -2.00
N GLN A 95 -35.33 -1.74 -1.30
CA GLN A 95 -36.27 -0.74 -0.81
C GLN A 95 -36.98 -0.03 -1.97
N SER A 96 -36.25 0.39 -3.01
CA SER A 96 -36.84 1.03 -4.18
C SER A 96 -37.87 0.14 -4.90
N ARG A 97 -37.67 -1.19 -4.91
CA ARG A 97 -38.64 -2.14 -5.47
C ARG A 97 -39.88 -2.33 -4.58
N ASN A 98 -39.74 -2.18 -3.27
CA ASN A 98 -40.86 -2.32 -2.34
C ASN A 98 -41.71 -1.05 -2.27
N ASP A 99 -41.14 0.13 -2.55
CA ASP A 99 -41.86 1.41 -2.56
C ASP A 99 -42.71 1.61 -3.85
N GLU A 100 -42.50 0.79 -4.90
CA GLU A 100 -43.28 0.78 -6.15
C GLU A 100 -44.48 -0.21 -6.13
N LEU A 101 -44.72 -0.92 -5.03
CA LEU A 101 -45.79 -1.92 -4.82
C LEU A 101 -46.85 -1.41 -3.84
#